data_AF-A0A5N6PYF3-F1
#
_entry.id   AF-A0A5N6PYF3-F1
#
_cell.length_a   1.000
_cell.length_b   1.000
_cell.length_c   1.000
_cell.angle_alpha   90.00
_cell.angle_beta   90.00
_cell.angle_gamma   90.00
#
_symmetry.space_group_name_H-M   'P 1'
#
loop_
_entity.id
_entity.type
_entity.pdbx_description
1 polymer ?
#
loop_
_entity_poly.entity_id
_entity_poly.type
_entity_poly.pdbx_seq_one_letter_code
_entity_poly.pdbx_strand_id
1 'polypeptide(L)'
;MADNGDDKLHIAMFPWLAFGHLLPFLQLAKLMASKGHKISFISTPKKIDRLPEIPQPSTHLITFIKINLPKLQNLPQNAESTRDLPINKGREKAKEMMTLFGDINAQDKCVDELLYFLQNFSKL
;
A
#
# COMPACT_ATOMS: atom_id res chain seq x y z
N MET A 1 27.30 25.05 17.32
CA MET A 1 27.58 24.36 16.06
C MET A 1 26.31 23.63 15.69
N ALA A 2 25.59 24.09 14.66
CA ALA A 2 24.34 23.47 14.25
C ALA A 2 24.64 22.12 13.61
N ASP A 3 24.00 21.07 14.10
CA ASP A 3 23.99 19.75 13.49
C ASP A 3 23.28 19.87 12.14
N ASN A 4 24.05 20.04 11.06
CA ASN A 4 23.57 20.02 9.68
C ASN A 4 23.58 18.58 9.14
N GLY A 5 23.11 17.63 9.95
CA GLY A 5 22.92 16.23 9.56
C GLY A 5 21.68 16.10 8.68
N ASP A 6 21.88 15.96 7.37
CA ASP A 6 20.84 15.54 6.43
C ASP A 6 20.53 14.04 6.66
N ASP A 7 20.05 13.72 7.87
CA ASP A 7 19.85 12.37 8.36
C ASP A 7 18.83 11.65 7.48
N LYS A 8 19.31 10.60 6.81
CA LYS A 8 18.49 9.84 5.87
C LYS A 8 17.51 8.95 6.65
N LEU A 9 16.27 9.39 6.68
CA LEU A 9 15.15 8.65 7.25
C LEU A 9 14.86 7.35 6.50
N HIS A 10 14.37 6.37 7.25
CA HIS A 10 13.63 5.21 6.72
C HIS A 10 12.15 5.40 7.00
N ILE A 11 11.34 5.47 5.94
CA ILE A 11 9.93 5.81 6.01
C ILE A 11 9.09 4.60 5.57
N ALA A 12 8.22 4.12 6.45
CA ALA A 12 7.15 3.19 6.10
C ALA A 12 5.99 3.99 5.49
N MET A 13 5.63 3.69 4.24
CA MET A 13 4.57 4.36 3.52
C MET A 13 3.43 3.38 3.25
N PHE A 14 2.28 3.62 3.87
CA PHE A 14 1.09 2.79 3.73
C PHE A 14 -0.09 3.63 3.20
N PRO A 15 -0.20 3.80 1.87
CA PRO A 15 -1.28 4.56 1.27
C PRO A 15 -2.61 3.81 1.34
N TRP A 16 -3.69 4.58 1.21
CA TRP A 16 -5.02 4.01 1.02
C TRP A 16 -5.06 3.06 -0.17
N LEU A 17 -5.73 1.92 0.00
CA LEU A 17 -5.72 0.80 -0.94
C LEU A 17 -6.55 1.03 -2.22
N ALA A 18 -6.80 2.27 -2.61
CA ALA A 18 -7.40 2.61 -3.90
C ALA A 18 -6.33 3.12 -4.88
N PHE A 19 -6.46 2.78 -6.16
CA PHE A 19 -5.48 3.18 -7.19
C PHE A 19 -5.29 4.70 -7.29
N GLY A 20 -6.35 5.47 -7.01
CA GLY A 20 -6.29 6.93 -6.96
C GLY A 20 -5.35 7.49 -5.89
N HIS A 21 -5.05 6.74 -4.82
CA HIS A 21 -4.11 7.15 -3.78
C HIS A 21 -2.74 6.49 -3.93
N LEU A 22 -2.68 5.27 -4.46
CA LEU A 22 -1.43 4.53 -4.66
C LEU A 22 -0.44 5.25 -5.61
N LEU A 23 -0.92 5.77 -6.75
CA LEU A 23 -0.03 6.42 -7.72
C LEU A 23 0.58 7.74 -7.20
N PRO A 24 -0.19 8.67 -6.59
CA PRO A 24 0.39 9.86 -5.96
C PRO A 24 1.41 9.54 -4.88
N PHE A 25 1.13 8.53 -4.05
CA PHE A 25 2.08 8.12 -3.00
C PHE A 25 3.33 7.47 -3.60
N LEU A 26 3.22 6.74 -4.71
CA LEU A 26 4.41 6.23 -5.40
C LEU A 26 5.27 7.36 -5.97
N GLN A 27 4.66 8.43 -6.49
CA GLN A 27 5.39 9.64 -6.91
C GLN A 27 6.07 10.33 -5.72
N LEU A 28 5.38 10.44 -4.59
CA LEU A 28 5.95 10.96 -3.35
C LEU A 28 7.12 10.10 -2.85
N ALA A 29 7.00 8.77 -2.89
CA ALA A 29 8.07 7.85 -2.55
C ALA A 29 9.31 8.07 -3.42
N LYS A 30 9.12 8.23 -4.74
CA LYS A 30 10.21 8.56 -5.69
C LYS A 30 10.88 9.89 -5.36
N LEU A 31 10.09 10.92 -5.03
CA LEU A 31 10.62 12.22 -4.63
C LEU A 31 11.44 12.13 -3.34
N MET A 32 10.96 11.41 -2.32
CA MET A 32 11.71 11.23 -1.08
C MET A 32 12.97 10.36 -1.28
N ALA A 33 12.88 9.32 -2.09
CA ALA A 33 14.03 8.50 -2.47
C ALA A 33 15.10 9.33 -3.22
N SER A 34 14.70 10.27 -4.10
CA SER A 34 15.65 11.17 -4.77
C SER A 34 16.40 12.11 -3.81
N LYS A 35 15.86 12.32 -2.60
CA LYS A 35 16.53 13.04 -1.51
C LYS A 35 17.38 12.13 -0.61
N GLY A 36 17.49 10.84 -0.95
CA GLY A 36 18.29 9.85 -0.23
C GLY A 36 17.56 9.11 0.88
N HIS A 37 16.25 9.31 1.06
CA HIS A 37 15.48 8.58 2.08
C HIS A 37 15.14 7.16 1.62
N LYS A 38 15.17 6.20 2.55
CA LYS A 38 14.71 4.83 2.30
C LYS A 38 13.20 4.76 2.52
N ILE A 39 12.50 4.09 1.61
CA ILE A 39 11.06 3.94 1.62
C ILE A 39 10.69 2.46 1.64
N SER A 40 9.92 2.04 2.63
CA SER A 40 9.18 0.79 2.61
C SER A 40 7.76 1.08 2.16
N PHE A 41 7.45 0.83 0.89
CA PHE A 41 6.13 1.07 0.31
C PHE A 41 5.24 -0.15 0.49
N ILE A 42 4.28 -0.05 1.40
CA ILE A 42 3.47 -1.17 1.88
C ILE A 42 2.10 -1.14 1.21
N SER A 43 1.69 -2.26 0.60
CA SER A 43 0.33 -2.41 0.07
C SER A 43 0.03 -3.89 -0.16
N THR A 44 -1.10 -4.21 -0.78
CA THR A 44 -1.51 -5.59 -1.03
C THR A 44 -0.83 -6.15 -2.28
N PRO A 45 -0.65 -7.49 -2.39
CA PRO A 45 0.06 -8.12 -3.50
C PRO A 45 -0.40 -7.64 -4.88
N LYS A 46 -1.70 -7.69 -5.17
CA LYS A 46 -2.21 -7.31 -6.50
C LYS A 46 -2.13 -5.81 -6.77
N LYS A 47 -2.07 -4.96 -5.73
CA LYS A 47 -1.88 -3.52 -5.93
C LYS A 47 -0.45 -3.24 -6.33
N ILE A 48 0.52 -3.82 -5.62
CA ILE A 48 1.95 -3.70 -5.93
C ILE A 48 2.24 -4.24 -7.33
N ASP A 49 1.71 -5.42 -7.67
CA ASP A 49 1.93 -6.05 -8.99
C ASP A 49 1.32 -5.27 -10.16
N ARG A 50 0.47 -4.27 -9.87
CA ARG A 50 -0.15 -3.37 -10.85
C ARG A 50 0.46 -1.96 -10.87
N LEU A 51 1.44 -1.68 -9.99
CA LEU A 51 2.14 -0.40 -10.01
C LEU A 51 3.10 -0.34 -11.20
N PRO A 52 3.35 0.86 -11.75
CA PRO A 52 4.39 1.03 -12.76
C PRO A 52 5.75 0.73 -12.15
N GLU A 53 6.65 0.18 -12.97
CA GLU A 53 8.03 -0.03 -12.56
C GLU A 53 8.70 1.28 -12.12
N ILE A 54 9.64 1.16 -11.18
CA ILE A 54 10.42 2.30 -10.70
C ILE A 54 11.66 2.41 -11.58
N PRO A 55 11.88 3.53 -12.29
CA PRO A 55 13.12 3.72 -13.04
C PRO A 55 14.32 3.90 -12.09
N GLN A 56 15.47 3.36 -12.49
CA GLN A 56 16.74 3.63 -11.82
C GLN A 56 17.08 5.13 -11.87
N PRO A 57 17.84 5.68 -10.89
CA PRO A 57 18.53 5.00 -9.79
C PRO A 57 17.69 4.82 -8.52
N SER A 58 16.46 5.33 -8.47
CA SER A 58 15.62 5.34 -7.24
C SER A 58 15.20 3.96 -6.72
N THR A 59 15.40 2.90 -7.50
CA THR A 59 15.01 1.52 -7.19
C THR A 59 15.61 0.98 -5.89
N HIS A 60 16.88 1.31 -5.58
CA HIS A 60 17.56 0.75 -4.40
C HIS A 60 17.07 1.34 -3.07
N LEU A 61 16.36 2.47 -3.11
CA LEU A 61 15.84 3.16 -1.93
C LEU A 61 14.35 2.91 -1.70
N ILE A 62 13.66 2.22 -2.61
CA ILE A 62 12.23 1.91 -2.47
C ILE A 62 12.05 0.39 -2.46
N THR A 63 11.60 -0.14 -1.33
CA THR A 63 11.26 -1.55 -1.16
C THR A 63 9.75 -1.72 -1.09
N PHE A 64 9.18 -2.54 -1.97
CA PHE A 64 7.77 -2.88 -1.91
C PHE A 64 7.51 -4.02 -0.92
N ILE A 65 6.57 -3.81 0.00
CA ILE A 65 6.20 -4.79 1.02
C ILE A 65 4.74 -5.18 0.81
N LYS A 66 4.53 -6.47 0.56
CA LYS A 66 3.21 -7.04 0.30
C LYS A 66 2.59 -7.54 1.59
N ILE A 67 1.43 -7.00 1.96
CA ILE A 67 0.61 -7.47 3.09
C ILE A 67 -0.68 -8.10 2.57
N ASN A 68 -1.07 -9.25 3.13
CA ASN A 68 -2.30 -9.92 2.72
C ASN A 68 -3.50 -9.25 3.38
N LEU A 69 -4.59 -9.07 2.63
CA LEU A 69 -5.85 -8.65 3.23
C LEU A 69 -6.51 -9.79 4.00
N PRO A 70 -7.20 -9.48 5.11
CA PRO A 70 -8.06 -10.45 5.76
C PRO A 70 -9.16 -10.90 4.79
N LYS A 71 -9.57 -12.16 4.89
CA LYS A 71 -10.66 -12.69 4.07
C LYS A 71 -11.96 -11.98 4.43
N LEU A 72 -12.55 -11.29 3.45
CA LEU A 72 -13.88 -10.69 3.59
C LEU A 72 -14.94 -11.67 3.09
N GLN A 73 -15.93 -11.99 3.93
CA GLN A 73 -16.93 -13.04 3.67
C GLN A 73 -17.74 -12.83 2.38
N ASN A 74 -17.90 -11.57 1.95
CA ASN A 74 -18.76 -11.21 0.83
C ASN A 74 -17.99 -10.87 -0.46
N LEU A 75 -16.66 -11.03 -0.48
CA LEU A 75 -15.85 -10.76 -1.68
C LEU A 75 -15.30 -12.05 -2.28
N PRO A 76 -15.12 -12.10 -3.62
CA PRO A 76 -14.42 -13.20 -4.26
C PRO A 76 -13.04 -13.39 -3.65
N GLN A 77 -12.58 -14.64 -3.60
CA GLN A 77 -11.26 -14.95 -3.08
C GLN A 77 -10.19 -14.19 -3.88
N ASN A 78 -9.33 -13.46 -3.16
CA ASN A 78 -8.29 -12.59 -3.70
C ASN A 78 -8.79 -11.32 -4.41
N ALA A 79 -10.03 -10.86 -4.20
CA ALA A 79 -10.47 -9.58 -4.74
C ALA A 79 -9.83 -8.41 -3.97
N GLU A 80 -8.91 -7.68 -4.61
CA GLU A 80 -8.23 -6.51 -4.02
C GLU A 80 -8.59 -5.22 -4.77
N SER A 81 -9.27 -5.32 -5.91
CA SER A 81 -9.71 -4.19 -6.74
C SER A 81 -11.09 -4.42 -7.32
N THR A 82 -11.81 -3.34 -7.62
CA THR A 82 -13.11 -3.41 -8.32
C THR A 82 -13.01 -4.11 -9.66
N ARG A 83 -11.82 -4.10 -10.27
CA ARG A 83 -11.47 -4.85 -11.49
C ARG A 83 -11.45 -6.37 -11.33
N ASP A 84 -11.33 -6.88 -10.10
CA ASP A 84 -11.30 -8.32 -9.82
C ASP A 84 -12.72 -8.91 -9.69
N LEU A 85 -13.76 -8.07 -9.84
CA LEU A 85 -15.15 -8.48 -9.72
C LEU A 85 -15.75 -8.84 -11.09
N PRO A 86 -16.61 -9.87 -11.16
CA PRO A 86 -17.37 -10.19 -12.37
C PRO A 86 -18.26 -9.01 -12.82
N ILE A 87 -18.20 -8.68 -14.12
CA ILE A 87 -18.83 -7.51 -14.75
C ILE A 87 -20.37 -7.49 -14.59
N ASN A 88 -20.96 -8.67 -14.44
CA ASN A 88 -22.40 -8.95 -14.45
C ASN A 88 -23.18 -8.52 -13.21
N LYS A 89 -22.56 -7.90 -12.19
CA LYS A 89 -23.24 -7.27 -11.03
C LYS A 89 -22.51 -6.03 -10.50
N GLY A 90 -22.03 -5.17 -11.40
CA GLY A 90 -21.13 -4.04 -11.05
C GLY A 90 -21.64 -3.11 -9.94
N ARG A 91 -22.95 -2.83 -9.87
CA ARG A 91 -23.51 -1.85 -8.91
C ARG A 91 -23.68 -2.39 -7.48
N GLU A 92 -24.06 -3.65 -7.33
CA GLU A 92 -24.14 -4.31 -6.00
C GLU A 92 -22.74 -4.58 -5.45
N LYS A 93 -21.83 -5.06 -6.29
CA LYS A 93 -20.46 -5.39 -5.87
C LYS A 93 -19.57 -4.17 -5.68
N ALA A 94 -19.83 -3.05 -6.37
CA ALA A 94 -19.19 -1.78 -6.05
C ALA A 94 -19.57 -1.29 -4.64
N LYS A 95 -20.80 -1.58 -4.16
CA LYS A 95 -21.18 -1.32 -2.76
C LYS A 95 -20.44 -2.25 -1.80
N GLU A 96 -20.24 -3.52 -2.16
CA GLU A 96 -19.43 -4.44 -1.36
C GLU A 96 -17.95 -4.00 -1.33
N MET A 97 -17.37 -3.53 -2.43
CA MET A 97 -16.02 -2.94 -2.41
C MET A 97 -15.96 -1.58 -1.69
N MET A 98 -17.06 -0.84 -1.63
CA MET A 98 -17.17 0.32 -0.76
C MET A 98 -16.99 -0.08 0.70
N THR A 99 -17.29 -1.33 1.09
CA THR A 99 -16.90 -1.79 2.43
C THR A 99 -15.38 -1.93 2.55
N LEU A 100 -14.70 -2.56 1.59
CA LEU A 100 -13.22 -2.62 1.65
C LEU A 100 -12.53 -1.24 1.62
N PHE A 101 -13.05 -0.28 0.85
CA PHE A 101 -12.48 1.06 0.67
C PHE A 101 -13.19 2.17 1.44
N GLY A 102 -14.14 1.86 2.32
CA GLY A 102 -15.01 2.86 2.96
C GLY A 102 -15.70 2.37 4.23
N ASP A 103 -15.62 1.08 4.56
CA ASP A 103 -15.93 0.56 5.88
C ASP A 103 -14.70 0.70 6.75
N ILE A 104 -14.83 1.54 7.77
CA ILE A 104 -13.82 1.77 8.81
C ILE A 104 -13.36 0.45 9.45
N ASN A 105 -14.24 -0.54 9.59
CA ASN A 105 -13.90 -1.83 10.20
C ASN A 105 -12.99 -2.70 9.32
N ALA A 106 -13.12 -2.60 8.00
CA ALA A 106 -12.25 -3.33 7.06
C ALA A 106 -10.86 -2.68 6.99
N GLN A 107 -10.81 -1.36 7.11
CA GLN A 107 -9.57 -0.59 7.17
C GLN A 107 -8.84 -0.82 8.48
N ASP A 108 -9.55 -0.79 9.60
CA ASP A 108 -9.00 -1.07 10.93
C ASP A 108 -8.33 -2.45 10.95
N LYS A 109 -8.98 -3.48 10.39
CA LYS A 109 -8.35 -4.81 10.27
C LYS A 109 -7.11 -4.82 9.39
N CYS A 110 -7.08 -4.04 8.32
CA CYS A 110 -5.88 -3.93 7.48
C CYS A 110 -4.75 -3.18 8.20
N VAL A 111 -5.09 -2.18 9.02
CA VAL A 111 -4.15 -1.49 9.90
C VAL A 111 -3.65 -2.42 11.00
N ASP A 112 -4.51 -3.26 11.59
CA ASP A 112 -4.12 -4.25 12.59
C ASP A 112 -3.13 -5.27 12.03
N GLU A 113 -3.36 -5.78 10.81
CA GLU A 113 -2.41 -6.66 10.12
C GLU A 113 -1.08 -5.95 9.82
N LEU A 114 -1.13 -4.67 9.46
CA LEU A 114 0.08 -3.86 9.31
C LEU A 114 0.82 -3.68 10.65
N LEU A 115 0.10 -3.37 11.72
CA LEU A 115 0.68 -3.20 13.05
C LEU A 115 1.29 -4.52 13.54
N TYR A 116 0.59 -5.63 13.35
CA TYR A 116 1.10 -6.97 13.63
C TYR A 116 2.37 -7.24 12.81
N PHE A 117 2.37 -6.91 11.52
CA PHE A 117 3.55 -7.05 10.68
C PHE A 117 4.73 -6.22 11.22
N LEU A 118 4.49 -4.95 11.57
CA LEU A 118 5.51 -4.06 12.10
C LEU A 118 6.05 -4.52 13.46
N GLN A 119 5.20 -5.05 14.34
CA GLN A 119 5.60 -5.51 15.67
C GLN A 119 6.41 -6.83 15.63
N ASN A 120 6.14 -7.71 14.66
CA ASN A 120 6.67 -9.07 14.65
C ASN A 120 7.78 -9.31 13.62
N PHE A 121 7.95 -8.43 12.63
CA PHE A 121 8.87 -8.63 11.52
C PHE A 121 9.87 -7.48 11.31
N SER A 122 9.97 -6.50 12.23
CA SER A 122 10.82 -5.32 12.03
C SER A 122 12.33 -5.61 12.17
N LYS A 123 12.94 -5.99 11.05
CA LYS A 123 14.17 -5.35 10.56
C LYS A 123 13.85 -4.78 9.18
N LEU A 124 13.10 -3.68 9.16
CA LEU A 124 12.83 -2.91 7.95
C LEU A 124 14.04 -2.06 7.63
#